data_AF-A0A0D2NRU2-F1
#
_entry.id   AF-A0A0D2NRU2-F1
#
_cell.length_a   1.000
_cell.length_b   1.000
_cell.length_c   1.000
_cell.angle_alpha   90.00
_cell.angle_beta   90.00
_cell.angle_gamma   90.00
#
_symmetry.space_group_name_H-M   'P 1'
#
loop_
_entity.id
_entity.type
_entity.pdbx_description
1 polymer ?
#
loop_
_entity_poly.entity_id
_entity_poly.type
_entity_poly.pdbx_seq_one_letter_code
_entity_poly.pdbx_strand_id
1 'polypeptide(L)'
;MVSVDTNRVVLYSCKDYRPAAKGYINASFVTTSSSENISKFIATQGPLPHTYEDFWEMVIQCHCPVIVMLTRLVDNYKTVKCGDYFQAENVPRQFGNICIDTKWIQETETSLLIRNLEVNYKESEDPPLSVLHIQYPEWPDHGVPTDTLAVREILKRVLQVPVNIGPILVHCSAGIGRTGTYCAIHNTVQRILIGDMSALDLANTISMFRSQRIGMVQTMDQYFFCYKAIVDELKELISDFSSEHSSKC
;
A
#
# COMPACT_ATOMS: atom_id res chain seq x y z
N MET A 1 0.30 -7.16 15.97
CA MET A 1 -0.89 -7.90 15.47
C MET A 1 -0.42 -8.89 14.43
N VAL A 2 -0.93 -10.12 14.41
CA VAL A 2 -0.42 -11.22 13.57
C VAL A 2 -1.38 -11.48 12.41
N SER A 3 -0.85 -11.83 11.23
CA SER A 3 -1.62 -12.27 10.05
C SER A 3 -2.41 -13.55 10.32
N VAL A 4 -3.60 -13.68 9.72
CA VAL A 4 -4.41 -14.91 9.77
C VAL A 4 -3.77 -15.97 8.85
N ASP A 5 -3.70 -17.23 9.29
CA ASP A 5 -2.98 -18.29 8.58
C ASP A 5 -3.50 -18.59 7.17
N THR A 6 -4.79 -18.38 6.91
CA THR A 6 -5.45 -18.74 5.64
C THR A 6 -5.10 -17.82 4.48
N ASN A 7 -4.67 -16.58 4.74
CA ASN A 7 -4.36 -15.58 3.72
C ASN A 7 -3.06 -14.82 4.01
N ARG A 8 -2.23 -15.32 4.93
CA ARG A 8 -0.89 -14.77 5.14
C ARG A 8 -0.05 -14.93 3.89
N VAL A 9 0.86 -13.99 3.66
CA VAL A 9 1.89 -14.16 2.64
C VAL A 9 2.90 -15.20 3.14
N VAL A 10 3.35 -16.07 2.23
CA VAL A 10 4.33 -17.12 2.52
C VAL A 10 5.54 -16.90 1.63
N LEU A 11 6.71 -16.71 2.23
CA LEU A 11 7.98 -16.62 1.52
C LEU A 11 8.49 -18.02 1.16
N TYR A 12 8.81 -18.26 -0.11
CA TYR A 12 9.34 -19.53 -0.58
C TYR A 12 10.85 -19.64 -0.38
N SER A 13 11.56 -18.53 -0.59
CA SER A 13 12.95 -18.38 -0.22
C SER A 13 12.98 -17.64 1.12
N CYS A 14 13.30 -18.37 2.19
CA CYS A 14 13.45 -17.81 3.52
C CYS A 14 14.79 -18.29 4.07
N LYS A 15 15.72 -17.35 4.32
CA LYS A 15 17.02 -17.67 4.94
C LYS A 15 16.91 -17.96 6.43
N ASP A 16 15.71 -17.88 7.00
CA ASP A 16 15.50 -18.24 8.39
C ASP A 16 15.74 -19.75 8.53
N TYR A 17 16.91 -20.14 9.05
CA TYR A 17 17.42 -21.51 9.23
C TYR A 17 16.53 -22.37 10.17
N ARG A 18 15.37 -21.85 10.55
CA ARG A 18 14.39 -22.46 11.45
C ARG A 18 13.26 -23.03 10.61
N PRO A 19 13.16 -24.36 10.42
CA PRO A 19 12.04 -25.02 9.75
C PRO A 19 10.66 -24.64 10.31
N ALA A 20 10.63 -24.16 11.56
CA ALA A 20 9.43 -23.67 12.25
C ALA A 20 8.87 -22.35 11.68
N ALA A 21 9.68 -21.53 11.00
CA ALA A 21 9.26 -20.22 10.50
C ALA A 21 8.30 -20.33 9.29
N LYS A 22 8.29 -21.45 8.55
CA LYS A 22 7.36 -21.73 7.43
C LYS A 22 7.14 -20.54 6.47
N GLY A 23 8.21 -19.82 6.14
CA GLY A 23 8.16 -18.64 5.27
C GLY A 23 7.33 -17.49 5.84
N TYR A 24 7.39 -17.27 7.16
CA TYR A 24 6.57 -16.25 7.82
C TYR A 24 7.03 -14.84 7.50
N ILE A 25 6.06 -14.01 7.13
CA ILE A 25 6.14 -12.56 7.16
C ILE A 25 4.79 -12.03 7.65
N ASN A 26 4.79 -10.94 8.42
CA ASN A 26 3.55 -10.37 8.96
C ASN A 26 2.79 -9.53 7.92
N ALA A 27 2.30 -10.22 6.90
CA ALA A 27 1.57 -9.65 5.78
C ALA A 27 0.37 -10.52 5.43
N SER A 28 -0.70 -9.90 4.92
CA SER A 28 -1.94 -10.57 4.54
C SER A 28 -2.37 -10.11 3.15
N PHE A 29 -2.77 -11.05 2.30
CA PHE A 29 -3.50 -10.71 1.08
C PHE A 29 -4.88 -10.19 1.44
N VAL A 30 -5.30 -9.09 0.81
CA VAL A 30 -6.60 -8.46 1.03
C VAL A 30 -7.26 -8.20 -0.33
N THR A 31 -8.48 -8.70 -0.50
CA THR A 31 -9.30 -8.50 -1.70
C THR A 31 -10.80 -8.44 -1.36
N THR A 32 -11.62 -7.82 -2.21
CA THR A 32 -13.09 -7.89 -2.11
C THR A 32 -13.74 -8.79 -3.15
N SER A 33 -13.00 -9.21 -4.18
CA SER A 33 -13.54 -10.06 -5.23
C SER A 33 -12.44 -10.93 -5.84
N SER A 34 -12.87 -11.93 -6.61
CA SER A 34 -12.00 -12.70 -7.51
C SER A 34 -11.84 -12.03 -8.88
N SER A 35 -12.44 -10.86 -9.10
CA SER A 35 -12.35 -10.18 -10.39
C SER A 35 -10.91 -9.75 -10.69
N GLU A 36 -10.46 -10.04 -11.90
CA GLU A 36 -9.14 -9.63 -12.40
C GLU A 36 -9.07 -8.12 -12.67
N ASN A 37 -10.20 -7.40 -12.65
CA ASN A 37 -10.29 -5.96 -12.91
C ASN A 37 -10.16 -5.10 -11.65
N ILE A 38 -9.99 -5.70 -10.48
CA ILE A 38 -9.86 -4.99 -9.20
C ILE A 38 -8.49 -5.26 -8.61
N SER A 39 -7.85 -4.21 -8.12
CA SER A 39 -6.55 -4.31 -7.46
C SER A 39 -6.63 -5.19 -6.22
N LYS A 40 -5.67 -6.11 -6.10
CA LYS A 40 -5.42 -6.87 -4.86
C LYS A 40 -4.41 -6.13 -4.01
N PHE A 41 -4.47 -6.32 -2.69
CA PHE A 41 -3.52 -5.69 -1.77
C PHE A 41 -2.73 -6.72 -0.99
N ILE A 42 -1.52 -6.33 -0.60
CA ILE A 42 -0.80 -6.94 0.53
C ILE A 42 -0.77 -5.90 1.65
N ALA A 43 -1.48 -6.17 2.73
CA ALA A 43 -1.45 -5.34 3.94
C ALA A 43 -0.42 -5.90 4.93
N THR A 44 0.60 -5.10 5.26
CA THR A 44 1.73 -5.55 6.09
C THR A 44 2.13 -4.52 7.15
N GLN A 45 2.87 -4.94 8.16
CA GLN A 45 3.46 -4.04 9.15
C GLN A 45 4.62 -3.23 8.53
N GLY A 46 4.99 -2.12 9.18
CA GLY A 46 6.24 -1.43 8.89
C GLY A 46 7.42 -2.37 9.13
N PRO A 47 8.34 -2.53 8.15
CA PRO A 47 9.46 -3.45 8.29
C PRO A 47 10.33 -3.15 9.50
N LEU A 48 10.79 -4.22 10.16
CA LEU A 48 11.78 -4.14 11.24
C LEU A 48 13.18 -4.41 10.66
N PRO A 49 14.27 -3.97 11.31
CA PRO A 49 15.63 -4.17 10.81
C PRO A 49 15.97 -5.62 10.43
N HIS A 50 15.46 -6.60 11.19
CA HIS A 50 15.68 -8.02 10.93
C HIS A 50 14.69 -8.64 9.93
N THR A 51 13.71 -7.88 9.42
CA THR A 51 12.72 -8.33 8.42
C THR A 51 12.83 -7.56 7.09
N TYR A 52 13.91 -6.81 6.86
CA TYR A 52 14.09 -6.04 5.62
C TYR A 52 14.26 -6.96 4.41
N GLU A 53 15.10 -8.00 4.52
CA GLU A 53 15.28 -8.98 3.45
C GLU A 53 13.95 -9.69 3.16
N ASP A 54 13.24 -10.16 4.20
CA ASP A 54 11.91 -10.79 4.05
C ASP A 54 10.88 -9.88 3.36
N PHE A 55 10.88 -8.58 3.68
CA PHE A 55 9.98 -7.61 3.08
C PHE A 55 10.25 -7.45 1.58
N TRP A 56 11.52 -7.35 1.20
CA TRP A 56 11.89 -7.22 -0.21
C TRP A 56 11.75 -8.53 -0.99
N GLU A 57 11.99 -9.67 -0.34
CA GLU A 57 11.70 -10.98 -0.90
C GLU A 57 10.20 -11.09 -1.24
N MET A 58 9.31 -10.66 -0.33
CA MET A 58 7.88 -10.59 -0.61
C MET A 58 7.55 -9.70 -1.81
N VAL A 59 8.20 -8.54 -1.92
CA VAL A 59 7.98 -7.59 -3.03
C VAL A 59 8.34 -8.24 -4.37
N ILE A 60 9.50 -8.89 -4.47
CA ILE A 60 9.96 -9.60 -5.67
C ILE A 60 9.04 -10.79 -5.96
N GLN A 61 8.84 -11.69 -4.99
CA GLN A 61 8.06 -12.92 -5.15
C GLN A 61 6.62 -12.63 -5.61
N CYS A 62 5.99 -11.61 -5.03
CA CYS A 62 4.63 -11.22 -5.38
C CYS A 62 4.56 -10.23 -6.56
N HIS A 63 5.70 -9.84 -7.15
CA HIS A 63 5.78 -8.88 -8.25
C HIS A 63 5.04 -7.57 -7.93
N CYS A 64 5.21 -7.04 -6.72
CA CYS A 64 4.45 -5.87 -6.26
C CYS A 64 4.93 -4.62 -7.03
N PRO A 65 4.09 -4.00 -7.89
CA PRO A 65 4.53 -2.84 -8.68
C PRO A 65 4.54 -1.54 -7.86
N VAL A 66 3.82 -1.51 -6.74
CA VAL A 66 3.61 -0.31 -5.92
C VAL A 66 3.74 -0.65 -4.44
N ILE A 67 4.43 0.23 -3.71
CA ILE A 67 4.45 0.27 -2.25
C ILE A 67 3.85 1.59 -1.78
N VAL A 68 2.78 1.52 -0.97
CA VAL A 68 2.16 2.67 -0.31
C VAL A 68 2.54 2.66 1.17
N MET A 69 3.39 3.60 1.58
CA MET A 69 3.89 3.76 2.94
C MET A 69 3.19 4.94 3.64
N LEU A 70 2.27 4.66 4.56
CA LEU A 70 1.41 5.67 5.19
C LEU A 70 1.93 6.12 6.56
N THR A 71 3.25 6.22 6.73
CA THR A 71 3.86 6.63 8.00
C THR A 71 5.24 7.26 7.81
N ARG A 72 5.63 8.10 8.77
CA ARG A 72 7.05 8.40 9.04
C ARG A 72 7.75 7.18 9.62
N LEU A 73 9.08 7.15 9.51
CA LEU A 73 9.93 6.17 10.20
C LEU A 73 9.81 6.30 11.71
N VAL A 74 9.82 7.54 12.20
CA VAL A 74 9.67 7.93 13.61
C VAL A 74 8.57 8.98 13.70
N ASP A 75 7.67 8.84 14.67
CA ASP A 75 6.59 9.81 14.89
C ASP A 75 7.06 11.05 15.68
N ASN A 76 6.15 12.00 15.87
CA ASN A 76 6.42 13.24 16.62
C ASN A 76 6.75 12.98 18.11
N TYR A 77 6.43 11.80 18.62
CA TYR A 77 6.72 11.36 19.99
C TYR A 77 8.00 10.52 20.08
N LYS A 78 8.85 10.56 19.04
CA LYS A 78 10.11 9.81 18.95
C LYS A 78 9.94 8.28 19.02
N THR A 79 8.74 7.78 18.72
CA THR A 79 8.45 6.35 18.65
C THR A 79 8.73 5.83 17.26
N VAL A 80 9.55 4.78 17.14
CA VAL A 80 9.81 4.10 15.87
C VAL A 80 8.53 3.43 15.39
N LYS A 81 8.10 3.79 14.17
CA LYS A 81 6.91 3.23 13.51
C LYS A 81 7.26 2.28 12.38
N CYS A 82 8.38 2.53 11.70
CA CYS A 82 8.86 1.76 10.57
C CYS A 82 10.38 1.89 10.49
N GLY A 83 11.07 0.78 10.22
CA GLY A 83 12.48 0.82 9.87
C GLY A 83 12.70 1.43 8.49
N ASP A 84 13.87 2.04 8.29
CA ASP A 84 14.31 2.52 6.99
C ASP A 84 14.78 1.34 6.12
N TYR A 85 13.87 0.81 5.30
CA TYR A 85 14.14 -0.30 4.38
C TYR A 85 14.45 0.16 2.95
N PHE A 86 14.53 1.47 2.68
CA PHE A 86 14.57 2.00 1.31
C PHE A 86 15.57 3.15 1.07
N GLN A 87 16.08 3.85 2.09
CA GLN A 87 16.98 5.01 1.87
C GLN A 87 18.48 4.66 1.90
N ALA A 88 19.24 4.95 0.86
CA ALA A 88 20.58 5.50 1.03
C ALA A 88 20.79 6.45 -0.14
N GLU A 89 20.88 7.75 0.14
CA GLU A 89 21.11 8.74 -0.91
C GLU A 89 22.38 8.37 -1.68
N ASN A 90 22.24 8.21 -3.00
CA ASN A 90 23.33 7.94 -3.94
C ASN A 90 24.09 6.62 -3.74
N VAL A 91 23.56 5.66 -2.97
CA VAL A 91 24.18 4.33 -2.79
C VAL A 91 23.12 3.22 -2.79
N PRO A 92 23.29 2.15 -3.59
CA PRO A 92 22.40 1.00 -3.54
C PRO A 92 22.32 0.38 -2.14
N ARG A 93 21.11 0.09 -1.66
CA ARG A 93 20.87 -0.63 -0.41
C ARG A 93 20.96 -2.13 -0.67
N GLN A 94 21.53 -2.86 0.29
CA GLN A 94 21.62 -4.31 0.22
C GLN A 94 21.02 -4.93 1.48
N PHE A 95 20.15 -5.92 1.29
CA PHE A 95 19.61 -6.75 2.36
C PHE A 95 19.83 -8.20 1.98
N GLY A 96 20.84 -8.82 2.57
CA GLY A 96 21.29 -10.16 2.21
C GLY A 96 21.57 -10.30 0.71
N ASN A 97 20.73 -11.06 -0.01
CA ASN A 97 20.91 -11.28 -1.46
C ASN A 97 20.21 -10.25 -2.36
N ILE A 98 19.47 -9.30 -1.78
CA ILE A 98 18.66 -8.33 -2.53
C ILE A 98 19.38 -6.98 -2.58
N CYS A 99 19.41 -6.37 -3.75
CA CYS A 99 19.87 -5.01 -4.01
C CYS A 99 18.69 -4.12 -4.39
N ILE A 100 18.65 -2.91 -3.83
CA ILE A 100 17.68 -1.87 -4.19
C ILE A 100 18.43 -0.62 -4.59
N ASP A 101 18.11 -0.12 -5.78
CA ASP A 101 18.63 1.12 -6.33
C ASP A 101 17.51 2.16 -6.45
N THR A 102 17.81 3.42 -6.13
CA THR A 102 16.82 4.50 -6.25
C THR A 102 17.13 5.31 -7.51
N LYS A 103 16.25 5.25 -8.50
CA LYS A 103 16.44 5.94 -9.78
C LYS A 103 16.13 7.43 -9.70
N TRP A 104 15.05 7.75 -9.03
CA TRP A 104 14.65 9.13 -8.80
C TRP A 104 13.78 9.25 -7.56
N ILE A 105 13.76 10.45 -7.00
CA ILE A 105 12.93 10.86 -5.87
C ILE A 105 12.26 12.18 -6.26
N GLN A 106 10.97 12.29 -5.97
CA GLN A 106 10.18 13.50 -6.18
C GLN A 106 9.31 13.77 -4.95
N GLU A 107 9.29 15.02 -4.50
CA GLU A 107 8.31 15.51 -3.53
C GLU A 107 7.15 16.20 -4.26
N THR A 108 5.92 16.00 -3.79
CA THR A 108 4.72 16.65 -4.35
C THR A 108 4.24 17.81 -3.47
N GLU A 109 3.37 18.65 -4.01
CA GLU A 109 2.76 19.76 -3.26
C GLU A 109 1.91 19.29 -2.06
N THR A 110 1.44 18.03 -2.09
CA THR A 110 0.70 17.39 -0.98
C THR A 110 1.61 16.65 0.01
N SER A 111 2.92 16.92 -0.03
CA SER A 111 3.94 16.33 0.85
C SER A 111 4.12 14.81 0.68
N LEU A 112 3.79 14.26 -0.49
CA LEU A 112 4.13 12.87 -0.81
C LEU A 112 5.59 12.79 -1.26
N LEU A 113 6.30 11.77 -0.77
CA LEU A 113 7.62 11.40 -1.25
C LEU A 113 7.48 10.20 -2.18
N ILE A 114 7.72 10.41 -3.46
CA ILE A 114 7.61 9.40 -4.51
C ILE A 114 9.01 8.97 -4.92
N ARG A 115 9.25 7.65 -5.00
CA ARG A 115 10.51 7.08 -5.46
C ARG A 115 10.23 6.03 -6.52
N ASN A 116 11.07 6.01 -7.56
CA ASN A 116 11.18 4.83 -8.40
C ASN A 116 12.38 4.03 -7.94
N LEU A 117 12.09 2.80 -7.50
CA LEU A 117 13.06 1.87 -6.99
C LEU A 117 13.23 0.75 -8.02
N GLU A 118 14.46 0.30 -8.21
CA GLU A 118 14.75 -0.95 -8.92
C GLU A 118 15.25 -1.96 -7.91
N VAL A 119 14.62 -3.13 -7.86
CA VAL A 119 14.98 -4.21 -6.95
C VAL A 119 15.33 -5.48 -7.74
N ASN A 120 16.44 -6.11 -7.38
CA ASN A 120 16.86 -7.39 -7.95
C ASN A 120 17.71 -8.20 -6.97
N TYR A 121 17.89 -9.50 -7.25
CA TYR A 121 18.92 -10.28 -6.58
C TYR A 121 20.31 -9.90 -7.12
N LYS A 122 21.34 -9.95 -6.26
CA LYS A 122 22.72 -9.58 -6.57
C LYS A 122 23.32 -10.26 -7.80
N GLU A 123 23.01 -11.54 -7.96
CA GLU A 123 23.56 -12.41 -8.99
C GLU A 123 22.52 -12.76 -10.07
N SER A 124 21.38 -12.07 -10.09
CA SER A 124 20.35 -12.31 -11.10
C SER A 124 20.73 -11.63 -12.42
N GLU A 125 20.58 -12.37 -13.51
CA GLU A 125 20.66 -11.83 -14.88
C GLU A 125 19.31 -11.28 -15.37
N ASP A 126 18.22 -11.55 -14.64
CA ASP A 126 16.89 -11.02 -14.96
C ASP A 126 16.86 -9.50 -14.79
N PRO A 127 16.04 -8.79 -15.59
CA PRO A 127 15.87 -7.35 -15.42
C PRO A 127 15.33 -7.01 -14.02
N PRO A 128 15.78 -5.90 -13.41
CA PRO A 128 15.29 -5.48 -12.10
C PRO A 128 13.79 -5.18 -12.12
N LEU A 129 13.09 -5.53 -11.05
CA LEU A 129 11.70 -5.14 -10.84
C LEU A 129 11.64 -3.64 -10.52
N SER A 130 10.92 -2.87 -11.32
CA SER A 130 10.64 -1.46 -11.04
C SER A 130 9.46 -1.34 -10.08
N VAL A 131 9.65 -0.60 -8.99
CA VAL A 131 8.67 -0.43 -7.91
C VAL A 131 8.43 1.05 -7.66
N LEU A 132 7.17 1.48 -7.78
CA LEU A 132 6.74 2.82 -7.40
C LEU A 132 6.50 2.86 -5.89
N HIS A 133 7.39 3.53 -5.15
CA HIS A 133 7.26 3.73 -3.71
C HIS A 133 6.64 5.11 -3.44
N ILE A 134 5.50 5.13 -2.76
CA ILE A 134 4.78 6.35 -2.41
C ILE A 134 4.69 6.42 -0.89
N GLN A 135 5.39 7.38 -0.30
CA GLN A 135 5.36 7.63 1.13
C GLN A 135 4.54 8.87 1.44
N TYR A 136 3.58 8.72 2.36
CA TYR A 136 2.84 9.81 2.95
C TYR A 136 3.21 9.97 4.45
N PRO A 137 4.10 10.92 4.77
CA PRO A 137 4.60 11.12 6.12
C PRO A 137 3.60 11.86 7.04
N GLU A 138 2.67 12.64 6.49
CA GLU A 138 1.81 13.53 7.29
C GLU A 138 0.53 12.85 7.83
N TRP A 139 0.36 11.54 7.65
CA TRP A 139 -0.77 10.83 8.25
C TRP A 139 -0.50 10.55 9.74
N PRO A 140 -1.20 11.22 10.69
CA PRO A 140 -0.96 11.04 12.11
C PRO A 140 -1.33 9.62 12.59
N ASP A 141 -0.58 9.11 13.56
CA ASP A 141 -0.89 7.81 14.15
C ASP A 141 -2.20 7.88 14.95
N HIS A 142 -3.06 6.86 14.78
CA HIS A 142 -4.42 6.81 15.32
C HIS A 142 -5.37 7.96 14.92
N GLY A 143 -4.93 8.91 14.10
CA GLY A 143 -5.74 9.99 13.57
C GLY A 143 -6.00 9.88 12.07
N VAL A 144 -6.39 11.01 11.49
CA VAL A 144 -6.63 11.19 10.05
C VAL A 144 -6.01 12.51 9.57
N PRO A 145 -5.69 12.64 8.28
CA PRO A 145 -5.31 13.92 7.69
C PRO A 145 -6.43 14.97 7.82
N THR A 146 -6.05 16.25 7.75
CA THR A 146 -6.99 17.38 7.83
C THR A 146 -7.90 17.48 6.61
N ASP A 147 -7.38 17.11 5.44
CA ASP A 147 -8.07 17.08 4.16
C ASP A 147 -7.80 15.74 3.44
N THR A 148 -8.35 15.57 2.24
CA THR A 148 -8.29 14.31 1.49
C THR A 148 -7.30 14.35 0.33
N LEU A 149 -6.57 15.46 0.13
CA LEU A 149 -5.82 15.74 -1.10
C LEU A 149 -4.69 14.74 -1.31
N ALA A 150 -3.82 14.56 -0.32
CA ALA A 150 -2.70 13.62 -0.41
C ALA A 150 -3.18 12.18 -0.66
N VAL A 151 -4.21 11.73 0.06
CA VAL A 151 -4.75 10.36 -0.06
C VAL A 151 -5.38 10.13 -1.44
N ARG A 152 -6.11 11.12 -1.97
CA ARG A 152 -6.67 11.07 -3.32
C ARG A 152 -5.59 11.16 -4.40
N GLU A 153 -4.51 11.90 -4.15
CA GLU A 153 -3.36 11.93 -5.05
C GLU A 153 -2.65 10.57 -5.17
N ILE A 154 -2.49 9.85 -4.04
CA ILE A 154 -2.00 8.47 -4.05
C ILE A 154 -2.96 7.60 -4.87
N LEU A 155 -4.27 7.68 -4.59
CA LEU A 155 -5.30 6.91 -5.29
C LEU A 155 -5.19 7.09 -6.82
N LYS A 156 -5.18 8.33 -7.30
CA LYS A 156 -5.12 8.66 -8.73
C LYS A 156 -3.88 8.07 -9.41
N ARG A 157 -2.71 8.15 -8.76
CA ARG A 157 -1.46 7.56 -9.28
C ARG A 157 -1.55 6.04 -9.35
N VAL A 158 -2.06 5.42 -8.30
CA VAL A 158 -2.11 3.95 -8.22
C VAL A 158 -3.19 3.37 -9.15
N LEU A 159 -4.27 4.10 -9.43
CA LEU A 159 -5.27 3.70 -10.45
C LEU A 159 -4.71 3.65 -11.87
N GLN A 160 -3.61 4.35 -12.17
CA GLN A 160 -2.93 4.26 -13.47
C GLN A 160 -2.09 2.99 -13.62
N VAL A 161 -1.87 2.23 -12.53
CA VAL A 161 -1.08 1.00 -12.55
C VAL A 161 -1.98 -0.18 -12.95
N PRO A 162 -1.62 -0.95 -14.00
CA PRO A 162 -2.40 -2.11 -14.41
C PRO A 162 -2.55 -3.15 -13.28
N VAL A 163 -3.80 -3.55 -13.04
CA VAL A 163 -4.21 -4.45 -11.95
C VAL A 163 -3.62 -5.87 -12.05
N ASN A 164 -3.19 -6.28 -13.25
CA ASN A 164 -2.70 -7.61 -13.55
C ASN A 164 -1.18 -7.79 -13.33
N ILE A 165 -0.45 -6.72 -12.98
CA ILE A 165 1.01 -6.80 -12.75
C ILE A 165 1.32 -7.49 -11.42
N GLY A 166 0.57 -7.16 -10.38
CA GLY A 166 0.77 -7.69 -9.04
C GLY A 166 -0.03 -6.92 -7.99
N PRO A 167 -0.05 -7.38 -6.73
CA PRO A 167 -0.78 -6.72 -5.66
C PRO A 167 -0.09 -5.41 -5.24
N ILE A 168 -0.89 -4.42 -4.85
CA ILE A 168 -0.40 -3.19 -4.25
C ILE A 168 -0.03 -3.50 -2.80
N LEU A 169 1.24 -3.29 -2.43
CA LEU A 169 1.65 -3.41 -1.05
C LEU A 169 1.31 -2.12 -0.30
N VAL A 170 0.60 -2.23 0.81
CA VAL A 170 0.21 -1.09 1.65
C VAL A 170 0.63 -1.35 3.09
N HIS A 171 1.37 -0.42 3.69
CA HIS A 171 1.78 -0.52 5.08
C HIS A 171 1.75 0.83 5.80
N CYS A 172 1.75 0.75 7.12
CA CYS A 172 1.96 1.89 8.01
C CYS A 172 2.92 1.45 9.13
N SER A 173 2.49 1.46 10.39
CA SER A 173 3.21 0.82 11.49
C SER A 173 2.72 -0.61 11.75
N ALA A 174 1.49 -0.79 12.23
CA ALA A 174 0.92 -2.13 12.45
C ALA A 174 0.27 -2.75 11.18
N GLY A 175 0.07 -1.96 10.13
CA GLY A 175 -0.52 -2.43 8.88
C GLY A 175 -2.04 -2.59 8.92
N ILE A 176 -2.76 -1.82 9.73
CA ILE A 176 -4.21 -2.04 9.97
C ILE A 176 -5.06 -0.76 9.91
N GLY A 177 -4.76 0.28 10.70
CA GLY A 177 -5.57 1.50 10.74
C GLY A 177 -5.48 2.30 9.45
N ARG A 178 -4.35 2.99 9.25
CA ARG A 178 -4.07 3.79 8.03
C ARG A 178 -4.09 2.94 6.77
N THR A 179 -3.46 1.76 6.84
CA THR A 179 -3.47 0.75 5.77
C THR A 179 -4.89 0.37 5.36
N GLY A 180 -5.74 -0.03 6.32
CA GLY A 180 -7.12 -0.42 6.01
C GLY A 180 -7.97 0.74 5.52
N THR A 181 -7.71 1.95 6.01
CA THR A 181 -8.39 3.17 5.55
C THR A 181 -8.09 3.43 4.07
N TYR A 182 -6.80 3.42 3.69
CA TYR A 182 -6.40 3.60 2.30
C TYR A 182 -6.94 2.48 1.40
N CYS A 183 -6.79 1.21 1.80
CA CYS A 183 -7.32 0.07 1.03
C CYS A 183 -8.83 0.19 0.82
N ALA A 184 -9.60 0.64 1.82
CA ALA A 184 -11.05 0.79 1.71
C ALA A 184 -11.42 1.90 0.72
N ILE A 185 -10.75 3.05 0.80
CA ILE A 185 -10.95 4.16 -0.16
C ILE A 185 -10.64 3.70 -1.58
N HIS A 186 -9.45 3.11 -1.80
CA HIS A 186 -9.02 2.67 -3.12
C HIS A 186 -9.97 1.63 -3.70
N ASN A 187 -10.26 0.58 -2.94
CA ASN A 187 -11.12 -0.50 -3.38
C ASN A 187 -12.54 -0.01 -3.69
N THR A 188 -13.13 0.81 -2.83
CA THR A 188 -14.49 1.33 -3.05
C THR A 188 -14.56 2.20 -4.30
N VAL A 189 -13.64 3.15 -4.49
CA VAL A 189 -13.63 4.00 -5.70
C VAL A 189 -13.45 3.14 -6.96
N GLN A 190 -12.49 2.23 -6.97
CA GLN A 190 -12.24 1.36 -8.12
C GLN A 190 -13.46 0.49 -8.47
N ARG A 191 -14.14 -0.07 -7.46
CA ARG A 191 -15.35 -0.87 -7.65
C ARG A 191 -16.53 -0.05 -8.20
N ILE A 192 -16.70 1.18 -7.71
CA ILE A 192 -17.70 2.10 -8.25
C ILE A 192 -17.42 2.39 -9.73
N LEU A 193 -16.16 2.66 -10.08
CA LEU A 193 -15.75 2.95 -11.46
C LEU A 193 -16.03 1.79 -12.44
N ILE A 194 -16.01 0.54 -11.98
CA ILE A 194 -16.35 -0.63 -12.80
C ILE A 194 -17.82 -1.07 -12.66
N GLY A 195 -18.66 -0.29 -11.98
CA GLY A 195 -20.10 -0.53 -11.87
C GLY A 195 -20.54 -1.51 -10.78
N ASP A 196 -19.69 -1.86 -9.82
CA ASP A 196 -20.08 -2.70 -8.68
C ASP A 196 -20.80 -1.89 -7.61
N MET A 197 -22.13 -1.95 -7.63
CA MET A 197 -23.02 -1.25 -6.70
C MET A 197 -22.84 -1.70 -5.23
N SER A 198 -22.30 -2.90 -4.98
CA SER A 198 -22.06 -3.36 -3.61
C SER A 198 -20.92 -2.59 -2.92
N ALA A 199 -20.15 -1.78 -3.67
CA ALA A 199 -19.11 -0.90 -3.13
C ALA A 199 -19.67 0.25 -2.28
N LEU A 200 -20.96 0.60 -2.45
CA LEU A 200 -21.64 1.61 -1.65
C LEU A 200 -21.83 1.17 -0.19
N ASP A 201 -21.81 -0.14 0.08
CA ASP A 201 -21.77 -0.68 1.43
C ASP A 201 -20.32 -0.74 1.94
N LEU A 202 -19.84 0.42 2.38
CA LEU A 202 -18.50 0.56 2.95
C LEU A 202 -18.34 -0.26 4.25
N ALA A 203 -19.41 -0.43 5.04
CA ALA A 203 -19.38 -1.23 6.26
C ALA A 203 -19.10 -2.70 5.95
N ASN A 204 -19.80 -3.26 4.95
CA ASN A 204 -19.55 -4.61 4.48
C ASN A 204 -18.15 -4.76 3.87
N THR A 205 -17.70 -3.78 3.08
CA THR A 205 -16.32 -3.77 2.53
C THR A 205 -15.26 -3.85 3.63
N ILE A 206 -15.41 -3.06 4.69
CA ILE A 206 -14.49 -3.09 5.84
C ILE A 206 -14.62 -4.39 6.64
N SER A 207 -15.83 -4.93 6.79
CA SER A 207 -16.06 -6.24 7.41
C SER A 207 -15.30 -7.36 6.68
N MET A 208 -15.36 -7.37 5.34
CA MET A 208 -14.60 -8.30 4.50
C MET A 208 -13.08 -8.11 4.63
N PHE A 209 -12.60 -6.88 4.80
CA PHE A 209 -11.18 -6.64 5.08
C PHE A 209 -10.77 -7.13 6.46
N ARG A 210 -11.62 -6.96 7.46
CA ARG A 210 -11.35 -7.41 8.83
C ARG A 210 -11.32 -8.94 8.96
N SER A 211 -12.05 -9.68 8.12
CA SER A 211 -11.97 -11.14 8.07
C SER A 211 -10.65 -11.66 7.48
N GLN A 212 -9.97 -10.83 6.67
CA GLN A 212 -8.68 -11.13 6.05
C GLN A 212 -7.49 -10.58 6.85
N ARG A 213 -7.64 -9.40 7.46
CA ARG A 213 -6.65 -8.82 8.36
C ARG A 213 -7.37 -8.12 9.50
N ILE A 214 -7.26 -8.69 10.69
CA ILE A 214 -7.94 -8.21 11.89
C ILE A 214 -7.64 -6.73 12.10
N GLY A 215 -8.64 -5.94 12.53
CA GLY A 215 -8.44 -4.55 12.92
C GLY A 215 -8.25 -3.54 11.78
N MET A 216 -8.44 -3.92 10.52
CA MET A 216 -8.46 -2.97 9.39
C MET A 216 -9.49 -1.85 9.64
N VAL A 217 -9.05 -0.60 9.46
CA VAL A 217 -9.76 0.63 9.89
C VAL A 217 -10.01 0.61 11.41
N GLN A 218 -9.16 1.27 12.19
CA GLN A 218 -9.13 1.11 13.64
C GLN A 218 -10.03 2.07 14.41
N THR A 219 -10.20 3.30 13.92
CA THR A 219 -10.91 4.36 14.65
C THR A 219 -12.15 4.82 13.89
N MET A 220 -13.09 5.44 14.62
CA MET A 220 -14.28 6.05 14.02
C MET A 220 -13.90 7.20 13.08
N ASP A 221 -12.89 7.99 13.43
CA ASP A 221 -12.38 9.07 12.57
C ASP A 221 -11.86 8.54 11.23
N GLN A 222 -11.15 7.40 11.25
CA GLN A 222 -10.69 6.73 10.02
C GLN A 222 -11.87 6.26 9.16
N TYR A 223 -12.92 5.74 9.79
CA TYR A 223 -14.14 5.33 9.08
C TYR A 223 -14.86 6.53 8.43
N PHE A 224 -14.99 7.66 9.12
CA PHE A 224 -15.52 8.90 8.53
C PHE A 224 -14.61 9.45 7.43
N PHE A 225 -13.30 9.34 7.60
CA PHE A 225 -12.35 9.78 6.60
C PHE A 225 -12.45 8.96 5.31
N CYS A 226 -12.75 7.67 5.37
CA CYS A 226 -13.08 6.88 4.18
C CYS A 226 -14.24 7.52 3.40
N TYR A 227 -15.37 7.80 4.07
CA TYR A 227 -16.51 8.46 3.43
C TYR A 227 -16.12 9.81 2.82
N LYS A 228 -15.41 10.65 3.57
CA LYS A 228 -14.97 11.98 3.11
C LYS A 228 -14.14 11.86 1.84
N ALA A 229 -13.10 11.02 1.84
CA ALA A 229 -12.21 10.85 0.70
C ALA A 229 -12.92 10.25 -0.53
N ILE A 230 -13.80 9.26 -0.34
CA ILE A 230 -14.59 8.68 -1.43
C ILE A 230 -15.52 9.75 -2.04
N VAL A 231 -16.24 10.51 -1.22
CA VAL A 231 -17.15 11.56 -1.70
C VAL A 231 -16.38 12.65 -2.44
N ASP A 232 -15.26 13.11 -1.90
CA ASP A 232 -14.43 14.14 -2.54
C ASP A 232 -13.90 13.66 -3.90
N GLU A 233 -13.46 12.41 -4.01
CA GLU A 233 -12.99 11.83 -5.28
C GLU A 233 -14.12 11.70 -6.32
N LEU A 234 -15.28 11.19 -5.92
CA LEU A 234 -16.42 11.03 -6.83
C LEU A 234 -16.93 12.38 -7.33
N LYS A 235 -16.93 13.42 -6.49
CA LYS A 235 -17.30 14.78 -6.92
C LYS A 235 -16.34 15.33 -7.98
N GLU A 236 -15.05 15.08 -7.82
CA GLU A 236 -14.04 15.51 -8.78
C GLU A 236 -14.24 14.78 -10.12
N LEU A 237 -14.37 13.45 -10.09
CA LEU A 237 -14.63 12.63 -11.29
C LEU A 237 -15.89 13.07 -12.07
N ILE A 238 -16.97 13.43 -11.37
CA ILE A 238 -18.21 13.94 -11.99
C ILE A 238 -17.99 15.33 -12.61
N SER A 239 -17.21 16.18 -11.95
CA SER A 239 -16.91 17.53 -12.41
C SER A 239 -16.07 17.49 -13.69
N ASP A 240 -15.03 16.65 -13.70
CA ASP A 240 -14.16 16.44 -14.86
C ASP A 240 -14.97 15.92 -16.05
N PHE A 241 -15.83 14.92 -15.83
CA PHE A 241 -16.72 14.40 -16.87
C PHE A 241 -17.64 15.49 -17.46
N SER A 242 -18.20 16.35 -16.61
CA SER A 242 -19.09 17.45 -17.04
C SER A 242 -18.35 18.50 -17.89
N SER A 243 -17.08 18.76 -17.57
CA SER A 243 -16.23 19.70 -18.30
C SER A 243 -15.79 19.19 -19.67
N GLU A 244 -15.48 17.90 -19.80
CA GLU A 244 -15.14 17.26 -21.09
C GLU A 244 -16.33 17.23 -22.06
N HIS A 245 -17.55 17.10 -21.54
CA HIS A 245 -18.76 17.12 -22.38
C HIS A 245 -19.13 18.54 -22.82
N SER A 246 -18.89 19.54 -21.95
CA SER A 246 -19.15 20.95 -22.28
C SER A 246 -18.14 21.54 -23.27
N SER A 247 -16.93 20.96 -23.38
CA SER A 247 -15.88 21.39 -24.32
C SER A 247 -15.95 20.72 -25.70
N LYS A 248 -16.81 19.71 -25.86
CA LYS A 248 -17.06 18.99 -27.13
C LYS A 248 -18.35 19.43 -27.84
N CYS A 249 -19.11 20.37 -27.28
CA CYS A 249 -20.31 20.97 -27.87
C CYS A 249 -20.05 22.37 -28.43
#